data_AF-A0A930YZF1-F1
#
_entry.id   AF-A0A930YZF1-F1
#
_cell.length_a   1.000
_cell.length_b   1.000
_cell.length_c   1.000
_cell.angle_alpha   90.00
_cell.angle_beta   90.00
_cell.angle_gamma   90.00
#
_symmetry.space_group_name_H-M   'P 1'
#
loop_
_entity.id
_entity.type
_entity.pdbx_description
1 polymer ?
#
loop_
_entity_poly.entity_id
_entity_poly.type
_entity_poly.pdbx_seq_one_letter_code
_entity_poly.pdbx_strand_id
1 'polypeptide(L)'
;MTLSRDVVVPGMLEEYRSFEELLRGLSAQQWETPSRCDGWRVADVAAHVVGQLSDVVNLQLEGLGSPEVTKRQVDERRGRTPGDLADELEAGTKAAGDLAPSFDDAAWSAPAPGGVGGTLGFGMEALWFDTYLHGDDVRSAVGQTRTSEDGTRPSLSHIAQVLSDQQWGPAELAFPGFEVFPVSGGGGRTISGDPFSFILASTGRGQPAAFDLDESVNIYR
;
A
#
# COMPACT_ATOMS: atom_id res chain seq x y z
N MET A 1 -12.41 10.37 -1.79
CA MET A 1 -11.86 11.06 -2.99
C MET A 1 -10.38 10.76 -3.02
N THR A 2 -9.90 10.16 -4.11
CA THR A 2 -8.47 9.88 -4.34
C THR A 2 -7.68 11.15 -4.60
N LEU A 3 -6.40 11.16 -4.25
CA LEU A 3 -5.47 12.24 -4.59
C LEU A 3 -5.28 12.37 -6.12
N SER A 4 -4.75 13.53 -6.54
CA SER A 4 -4.53 13.81 -7.97
C SER A 4 -3.37 12.98 -8.54
N ARG A 5 -3.42 12.72 -9.85
CA ARG A 5 -2.36 12.01 -10.58
C ARG A 5 -0.98 12.61 -10.34
N ASP A 6 -0.87 13.94 -10.37
CA ASP A 6 0.39 14.67 -10.22
C ASP A 6 0.97 14.57 -8.79
N VAL A 7 0.21 14.05 -7.83
CA VAL A 7 0.68 13.69 -6.48
C VAL A 7 0.97 12.20 -6.39
N VAL A 8 0.02 11.35 -6.80
CA VAL A 8 0.10 9.90 -6.60
C VAL A 8 1.21 9.26 -7.41
N VAL A 9 1.32 9.60 -8.70
CA VAL A 9 2.32 8.98 -9.59
C VAL A 9 3.76 9.21 -9.10
N PRO A 10 4.24 10.45 -8.91
CA PRO A 10 5.63 10.65 -8.48
C PRO A 10 5.90 10.06 -7.09
N GLY A 11 4.95 10.16 -6.16
CA GLY A 11 5.10 9.61 -4.81
C GLY A 11 5.15 8.09 -4.77
N MET A 12 4.27 7.42 -5.52
CA MET A 12 4.29 5.95 -5.68
C MET A 12 5.64 5.47 -6.23
N LEU A 13 6.18 6.15 -7.25
CA LEU A 13 7.47 5.79 -7.83
C LEU A 13 8.64 6.00 -6.84
N GLU A 14 8.55 7.01 -5.97
CA GLU A 14 9.53 7.22 -4.90
C GLU A 14 9.42 6.16 -3.82
N GLU A 15 8.21 5.75 -3.45
CA GLU A 15 8.00 4.67 -2.49
C GLU A 15 8.59 3.35 -2.99
N TYR A 16 8.43 3.03 -4.28
CA TYR A 16 9.09 1.86 -4.86
C TYR A 16 10.61 1.95 -4.80
N ARG A 17 11.20 3.12 -5.05
CA ARG A 17 12.65 3.33 -4.87
C ARG A 17 13.09 3.15 -3.41
N SER A 18 12.31 3.68 -2.46
CA SER A 18 12.60 3.48 -1.04
C SER A 18 12.50 2.00 -0.62
N PHE A 19 11.52 1.28 -1.16
CA PHE A 19 11.37 -0.15 -0.92
C PHE A 19 12.51 -0.93 -1.57
N GLU A 20 12.94 -0.58 -2.78
CA GLU A 20 14.13 -1.14 -3.44
C GLU A 20 15.38 -0.98 -2.56
N GLU A 21 15.66 0.23 -2.08
CA GLU A 21 16.80 0.52 -1.19
C GLU A 21 16.74 -0.32 0.09
N LEU A 22 15.54 -0.45 0.67
CA LEU A 22 15.32 -1.32 1.82
C LEU A 22 15.71 -2.77 1.49
N LEU A 23 15.22 -3.33 0.37
CA LEU A 23 15.53 -4.70 -0.05
C LEU A 23 17.03 -4.90 -0.25
N ARG A 24 17.72 -3.97 -0.92
CA ARG A 24 19.18 -4.03 -1.14
C ARG A 24 19.99 -4.05 0.16
N GLY A 25 19.46 -3.44 1.22
CA GLY A 25 20.09 -3.41 2.55
C GLY A 25 19.89 -4.67 3.40
N LEU A 26 19.05 -5.62 2.98
CA LEU A 26 18.73 -6.80 3.77
C LEU A 26 19.79 -7.90 3.64
N SER A 27 20.20 -8.46 4.79
CA SER A 27 20.98 -9.69 4.82
C SER A 27 20.13 -10.92 4.52
N ALA A 28 20.77 -12.03 4.13
CA ALA A 28 20.10 -13.32 3.92
C ALA A 28 19.38 -13.83 5.19
N GLN A 29 19.88 -13.49 6.38
CA GLN A 29 19.21 -13.86 7.64
C GLN A 29 17.95 -13.03 7.87
N GLN A 30 18.00 -11.72 7.63
CA GLN A 30 16.83 -10.83 7.72
C GLN A 30 15.75 -11.19 6.69
N TRP A 31 16.16 -11.66 5.51
CA TRP A 31 15.28 -12.12 4.45
C TRP A 31 14.32 -13.24 4.89
N GLU A 32 14.83 -14.10 5.77
CA GLU A 32 14.14 -15.28 6.28
C GLU A 32 13.30 -14.99 7.55
N THR A 33 13.37 -13.77 8.09
CA THR A 33 12.68 -13.41 9.33
C THR A 33 11.15 -13.40 9.12
N PRO A 34 10.37 -13.97 10.05
CA PRO A 34 8.92 -13.83 10.05
C PRO A 34 8.48 -12.36 10.10
N SER A 35 7.49 -12.01 9.27
CA SER A 35 6.86 -10.68 9.29
C SER A 35 5.62 -10.67 10.17
N ARG A 36 4.97 -9.50 10.30
CA ARG A 36 3.64 -9.38 10.92
C ARG A 36 2.50 -9.84 10.01
N CYS A 37 2.77 -10.12 8.74
CA CYS A 37 1.81 -10.79 7.87
C CYS A 37 1.83 -12.28 8.22
N ASP A 38 0.71 -12.79 8.71
CA ASP A 38 0.62 -14.15 9.23
C ASP A 38 1.09 -15.20 8.21
N GLY A 39 2.05 -16.02 8.63
CA GLY A 39 2.64 -17.07 7.81
C GLY A 39 3.63 -16.59 6.75
N TRP A 40 3.94 -15.30 6.69
CA TRP A 40 4.84 -14.72 5.68
C TRP A 40 6.15 -14.27 6.31
N ARG A 41 7.26 -14.58 5.66
CA ARG A 41 8.58 -14.01 5.95
C ARG A 41 8.73 -12.68 5.20
N VAL A 42 9.80 -11.95 5.50
CA VAL A 42 10.22 -10.76 4.76
C VAL A 42 10.31 -11.04 3.25
N ALA A 43 10.89 -12.18 2.87
CA ALA A 43 10.95 -12.61 1.47
C ALA A 43 9.58 -12.71 0.78
N ASP A 44 8.56 -13.20 1.50
CA ASP A 44 7.23 -13.42 0.94
C ASP A 44 6.50 -12.06 0.78
N VAL A 45 6.65 -11.15 1.74
CA VAL A 45 6.14 -9.75 1.64
C VAL A 45 6.78 -9.02 0.45
N ALA A 46 8.11 -9.10 0.33
CA ALA A 46 8.81 -8.44 -0.77
C ALA A 46 8.42 -9.04 -2.13
N ALA A 47 8.27 -10.36 -2.22
CA ALA A 47 7.82 -11.03 -3.43
C ALA A 47 6.42 -10.59 -3.86
N HIS A 48 5.52 -10.34 -2.92
CA HIS A 48 4.19 -9.81 -3.21
C HIS A 48 4.25 -8.39 -3.80
N VAL A 49 4.92 -7.45 -3.12
CA VAL A 49 5.01 -6.05 -3.57
C VAL A 49 5.64 -5.96 -4.96
N VAL A 50 6.77 -6.67 -5.16
CA VAL A 50 7.46 -6.69 -6.46
C VAL A 50 6.60 -7.37 -7.52
N GLY A 51 5.90 -8.46 -7.17
CA GLY A 51 5.00 -9.15 -8.09
C GLY A 51 3.79 -8.32 -8.49
N GLN A 52 3.25 -7.54 -7.58
CA GLN A 52 2.14 -6.63 -7.85
C GLN A 52 2.54 -5.57 -8.87
N LEU A 53 3.71 -4.92 -8.70
CA LEU A 53 4.21 -3.97 -9.69
C LEU A 53 4.49 -4.65 -11.03
N SER A 54 5.12 -5.82 -11.02
CA SER A 54 5.39 -6.61 -12.22
C SER A 54 4.12 -6.96 -12.99
N ASP A 55 3.05 -7.38 -12.30
CA ASP A 55 1.75 -7.63 -12.93
C ASP A 55 1.18 -6.35 -13.56
N VAL A 56 1.25 -5.22 -12.85
CA VAL A 56 0.75 -3.92 -13.34
C VAL A 56 1.45 -3.50 -14.62
N VAL A 57 2.79 -3.50 -14.66
CA VAL A 57 3.55 -3.04 -15.83
C VAL A 57 3.47 -4.00 -17.01
N ASN A 58 3.17 -5.29 -16.76
CA ASN A 58 2.91 -6.30 -17.79
C ASN A 58 1.42 -6.42 -18.17
N LEU A 59 0.56 -5.54 -17.64
CA LEU A 59 -0.89 -5.53 -17.88
C LEU A 59 -1.60 -6.84 -17.49
N GLN A 60 -1.06 -7.57 -16.52
CA GLN A 60 -1.67 -8.77 -15.92
C GLN A 60 -2.59 -8.38 -14.77
N LEU A 61 -3.66 -7.65 -15.10
CA LEU A 61 -4.47 -6.92 -14.11
C LEU A 61 -5.63 -7.73 -13.52
N GLU A 62 -5.99 -8.85 -14.14
CA GLU A 62 -7.12 -9.69 -13.71
C GLU A 62 -6.87 -10.30 -12.34
N GLY A 63 -7.78 -10.01 -11.40
CA GLY A 63 -7.73 -10.55 -10.04
C GLY A 63 -6.66 -9.93 -9.14
N LEU A 64 -6.04 -8.81 -9.53
CA LEU A 64 -5.11 -8.09 -8.65
C LEU A 64 -5.74 -7.82 -7.27
N GLY A 65 -4.98 -8.11 -6.22
CA GLY A 65 -5.42 -8.02 -4.82
C GLY A 65 -6.20 -9.25 -4.32
N SER A 66 -6.51 -10.23 -5.17
CA SER A 66 -7.12 -11.48 -4.70
C SER A 66 -6.10 -12.40 -4.02
N PRO A 67 -6.52 -13.25 -3.06
CA PRO A 67 -5.63 -14.21 -2.42
C PRO A 67 -4.90 -15.13 -3.41
N GLU A 68 -5.55 -15.52 -4.50
CA GLU A 68 -4.97 -16.40 -5.53
C GLU A 68 -3.85 -15.70 -6.29
N VAL A 69 -4.05 -14.44 -6.70
CA VAL A 69 -3.04 -13.64 -7.40
C VAL A 69 -1.90 -13.27 -6.47
N THR A 70 -2.20 -12.85 -5.24
CA THR A 70 -1.19 -12.58 -4.20
C THR A 70 -0.33 -13.82 -3.94
N LYS A 71 -0.94 -15.01 -3.84
CA LYS A 71 -0.20 -16.27 -3.70
C LYS A 71 0.68 -16.56 -4.92
N ARG A 72 0.17 -16.35 -6.14
CA ARG A 72 0.94 -16.52 -7.38
C ARG A 72 2.19 -15.65 -7.38
N GLN A 73 2.04 -14.35 -7.07
CA GLN A 73 3.14 -13.39 -7.04
C GLN A 73 4.29 -13.85 -6.12
N VAL A 74 3.94 -14.38 -4.95
CA VAL A 74 4.90 -14.96 -4.00
C VAL A 74 5.54 -16.24 -4.54
N ASP A 75 4.73 -17.17 -5.05
CA ASP A 75 5.23 -18.47 -5.50
C ASP A 75 6.18 -18.36 -6.70
N GLU A 76 5.91 -17.46 -7.65
CA GLU A 76 6.77 -17.19 -8.82
C GLU A 76 8.17 -16.66 -8.44
N ARG A 77 8.28 -16.02 -7.28
CA ARG A 77 9.53 -15.40 -6.79
C ARG A 77 10.20 -16.21 -5.68
N ARG A 78 9.72 -17.42 -5.39
CA ARG A 78 10.30 -18.28 -4.38
C ARG A 78 11.76 -18.60 -4.69
N GLY A 79 12.64 -18.38 -3.71
CA GLY A 79 14.08 -18.63 -3.84
C GLY A 79 14.89 -17.47 -4.44
N ARG A 80 14.24 -16.35 -4.80
CA ARG A 80 14.91 -15.10 -5.19
C ARG A 80 15.58 -14.46 -3.98
N THR A 81 16.72 -13.83 -4.20
CA THR A 81 17.46 -13.08 -3.18
C THR A 81 16.91 -11.65 -3.03
N PRO A 82 17.28 -10.91 -1.97
CA PRO A 82 16.91 -9.50 -1.86
C PRO A 82 17.36 -8.67 -3.07
N GLY A 83 18.56 -8.94 -3.59
CA GLY A 83 19.10 -8.27 -4.78
C GLY A 83 18.31 -8.57 -6.05
N ASP A 84 17.91 -9.83 -6.26
CA ASP A 84 17.10 -10.22 -7.42
C ASP A 84 15.74 -9.50 -7.48
N LEU A 85 15.10 -9.32 -6.31
CA LEU A 85 13.82 -8.63 -6.21
C LEU A 85 13.98 -7.11 -6.28
N ALA A 86 15.08 -6.56 -5.75
CA ALA A 86 15.39 -5.14 -5.94
C ALA A 86 15.62 -4.79 -7.42
N ASP A 87 16.37 -5.61 -8.16
CA ASP A 87 16.61 -5.38 -9.60
C ASP A 87 15.31 -5.47 -10.42
N GLU A 88 14.42 -6.41 -10.08
CA GLU A 88 13.09 -6.50 -10.70
C GLU A 88 12.24 -5.27 -10.39
N LEU A 89 12.26 -4.80 -9.14
CA LEU A 89 11.52 -3.62 -8.71
C LEU A 89 12.03 -2.35 -9.38
N GLU A 90 13.35 -2.18 -9.51
CA GLU A 90 13.97 -1.06 -10.23
C GLU A 90 13.46 -1.02 -11.69
N ALA A 91 13.50 -2.17 -12.36
CA ALA A 91 13.02 -2.29 -13.74
C ALA A 91 11.51 -2.02 -13.87
N GLY A 92 10.71 -2.55 -12.95
CA GLY A 92 9.27 -2.31 -12.86
C GLY A 92 8.95 -0.84 -12.60
N THR A 93 9.68 -0.19 -11.69
CA THR A 93 9.51 1.24 -11.36
C THR A 93 9.80 2.10 -12.57
N LYS A 94 10.86 1.79 -13.31
CA LYS A 94 11.17 2.47 -14.57
C LYS A 94 10.05 2.29 -15.60
N ALA A 95 9.56 1.07 -15.81
CA ALA A 95 8.48 0.80 -16.74
C ALA A 95 7.18 1.53 -16.35
N ALA A 96 6.84 1.55 -15.05
CA ALA A 96 5.69 2.31 -14.54
C ALA A 96 5.85 3.81 -14.79
N GLY A 97 7.05 4.37 -14.57
CA GLY A 97 7.37 5.76 -14.88
C GLY A 97 7.27 6.09 -16.38
N ASP A 98 7.68 5.16 -17.25
CA ASP A 98 7.57 5.30 -18.71
C ASP A 98 6.08 5.23 -19.17
N LEU A 99 5.23 4.45 -18.48
CA LEU A 99 3.80 4.33 -18.77
C LEU A 99 2.96 5.50 -18.25
N ALA A 100 3.29 6.03 -17.07
CA ALA A 100 2.44 6.98 -16.35
C ALA A 100 2.01 8.23 -17.13
N PRO A 101 2.84 8.85 -18.00
CA PRO A 101 2.43 10.00 -18.81
C PRO A 101 1.28 9.70 -19.80
N SER A 102 1.00 8.42 -20.06
CA SER A 102 -0.09 7.98 -20.96
C SER A 102 -1.48 8.13 -20.34
N PHE A 103 -1.58 8.32 -19.02
CA PHE A 103 -2.84 8.48 -18.31
C PHE A 103 -3.16 9.96 -18.13
N ASP A 104 -4.19 10.46 -18.80
CA ASP A 104 -4.74 11.79 -18.56
C ASP A 104 -5.75 11.78 -17.40
N ASP A 105 -6.31 12.95 -17.05
CA ASP A 105 -7.27 13.08 -15.95
C ASP A 105 -8.58 12.31 -16.21
N ALA A 106 -8.93 12.11 -17.48
CA ALA A 106 -10.09 11.32 -17.87
C ALA A 106 -9.83 9.83 -17.60
N ALA A 107 -8.66 9.31 -17.97
CA ALA A 107 -8.23 7.97 -17.63
C ALA A 107 -8.11 7.77 -16.11
N TRP A 108 -7.56 8.75 -15.38
CA TRP A 108 -7.43 8.71 -13.93
C TRP A 108 -8.77 8.53 -13.22
N SER A 109 -9.82 9.17 -13.74
CA SER A 109 -11.18 9.12 -13.20
C SER A 109 -12.02 7.97 -13.75
N ALA A 110 -11.54 7.26 -14.77
CA ALA A 110 -12.24 6.11 -15.35
C ALA A 110 -12.12 4.88 -14.45
N PRO A 111 -13.04 3.89 -14.58
CA PRO A 111 -12.94 2.62 -13.86
C PRO A 111 -11.58 1.95 -14.05
N ALA A 112 -11.04 1.37 -12.99
CA ALA A 112 -9.80 0.60 -13.08
C ALA A 112 -10.00 -0.63 -13.98
N PRO A 113 -9.02 -0.95 -14.85
CA PRO A 113 -9.04 -2.18 -15.63
C PRO A 113 -8.81 -3.43 -14.76
N GLY A 114 -9.07 -4.63 -15.31
CA GLY A 114 -8.76 -5.91 -14.64
C GLY A 114 -9.77 -6.35 -13.58
N GLY A 115 -10.94 -5.70 -13.49
CA GLY A 115 -11.95 -6.03 -12.49
C GLY A 115 -11.61 -5.51 -11.09
N VAL A 116 -10.57 -4.69 -10.96
CA VAL A 116 -10.26 -3.94 -9.74
C VAL A 116 -11.38 -2.93 -9.51
N GLY A 117 -11.96 -2.91 -8.31
CA GLY A 117 -12.98 -1.94 -7.95
C GLY A 117 -12.44 -0.51 -7.91
N GLY A 118 -13.31 0.47 -8.20
CA GLY A 118 -12.94 1.89 -8.15
C GLY A 118 -12.36 2.43 -9.46
N THR A 119 -11.68 3.58 -9.38
CA THR A 119 -11.06 4.25 -10.53
C THR A 119 -9.60 3.86 -10.71
N LEU A 120 -9.02 4.15 -11.88
CA LEU A 120 -7.57 3.98 -12.11
C LEU A 120 -6.75 4.69 -11.03
N GLY A 121 -7.13 5.94 -10.70
CA GLY A 121 -6.46 6.69 -9.65
C GLY A 121 -6.50 5.99 -8.29
N PHE A 122 -7.66 5.44 -7.92
CA PHE A 122 -7.79 4.69 -6.67
C PHE A 122 -6.87 3.48 -6.64
N GLY A 123 -6.77 2.74 -7.76
CA GLY A 123 -5.83 1.63 -7.89
C GLY A 123 -4.37 2.06 -7.74
N MET A 124 -3.97 3.17 -8.38
CA MET A 124 -2.59 3.70 -8.27
C MET A 124 -2.27 4.19 -6.86
N GLU A 125 -3.22 4.81 -6.16
CA GLU A 125 -3.06 5.19 -4.75
C GLU A 125 -2.96 3.95 -3.84
N ALA A 126 -3.70 2.88 -4.16
CA ALA A 126 -3.62 1.61 -3.45
C ALA A 126 -2.22 0.98 -3.58
N LEU A 127 -1.60 1.01 -4.77
CA LEU A 127 -0.23 0.52 -4.98
C LEU A 127 0.79 1.26 -4.08
N TRP A 128 0.63 2.58 -3.94
CA TRP A 128 1.49 3.37 -3.04
C TRP A 128 1.24 2.99 -1.57
N PHE A 129 -0.02 2.98 -1.14
CA PHE A 129 -0.40 2.57 0.22
C PHE A 129 0.13 1.18 0.58
N ASP A 130 -0.04 0.20 -0.32
CA ASP A 130 0.37 -1.18 -0.14
C ASP A 130 1.89 -1.29 0.04
N THR A 131 2.65 -0.66 -0.85
CA THR A 131 4.12 -0.61 -0.78
C THR A 131 4.60 0.04 0.51
N TYR A 132 3.98 1.15 0.92
CA TYR A 132 4.33 1.86 2.15
C TYR A 132 4.08 0.99 3.40
N LEU A 133 2.92 0.35 3.47
CA LEU A 133 2.53 -0.50 4.58
C LEU A 133 3.43 -1.74 4.69
N HIS A 134 3.69 -2.40 3.56
CA HIS A 134 4.57 -3.58 3.49
C HIS A 134 6.04 -3.21 3.70
N GLY A 135 6.46 -2.01 3.32
CA GLY A 135 7.75 -1.45 3.72
C GLY A 135 7.93 -1.41 5.24
N ASP A 136 6.88 -1.04 5.98
CA ASP A 136 6.89 -1.08 7.44
C ASP A 136 6.79 -2.52 7.99
N ASP A 137 6.08 -3.44 7.33
CA ASP A 137 6.08 -4.87 7.69
C ASP A 137 7.51 -5.44 7.69
N VAL A 138 8.28 -5.12 6.64
CA VAL A 138 9.67 -5.53 6.48
C VAL A 138 10.55 -4.88 7.54
N ARG A 139 10.49 -3.55 7.68
CA ARG A 139 11.32 -2.81 8.67
C ARG A 139 11.06 -3.31 10.09
N SER A 140 9.79 -3.50 10.47
CA SER A 140 9.42 -4.04 11.78
C SER A 140 10.01 -5.43 12.03
N ALA A 141 9.98 -6.32 11.04
CA ALA A 141 10.53 -7.67 11.17
C ALA A 141 12.04 -7.67 11.43
N VAL A 142 12.76 -6.70 10.87
CA VAL A 142 14.23 -6.62 10.93
C VAL A 142 14.75 -5.61 11.97
N GLY A 143 13.87 -5.04 12.79
CA GLY A 143 14.21 -4.08 13.84
C GLY A 143 14.67 -2.71 13.33
N GLN A 144 14.25 -2.32 12.13
CA GLN A 144 14.52 -1.01 11.54
C GLN A 144 13.34 -0.05 11.77
N THR A 145 13.64 1.24 11.82
CA THR A 145 12.63 2.30 11.88
C THR A 145 12.39 2.89 10.49
N ARG A 146 11.20 3.46 10.25
CA ARG A 146 10.93 4.22 9.03
C ARG A 146 11.85 5.43 8.91
N THR A 147 12.14 5.80 7.67
CA THR A 147 13.01 6.93 7.30
C THR A 147 12.21 8.13 6.76
N SER A 148 10.95 7.95 6.36
CA SER A 148 10.06 8.99 5.86
C SER A 148 8.59 8.76 6.25
N GLU A 149 7.81 9.85 6.24
CA GLU A 149 6.35 9.88 6.39
C GLU A 149 5.60 10.07 5.06
N ASP A 150 6.30 10.09 3.92
CA ASP A 150 5.73 10.49 2.62
C ASP A 150 4.52 9.65 2.17
N GLY A 151 4.46 8.37 2.57
CA GLY A 151 3.31 7.49 2.32
C GLY A 151 2.11 7.67 3.27
N THR A 152 2.20 8.51 4.30
CA THR A 152 1.12 8.67 5.30
C THR A 152 -0.14 9.29 4.69
N ARG A 153 0.01 10.37 3.93
CA ARG A 153 -1.11 11.09 3.30
C ARG A 153 -1.92 10.20 2.32
N PRO A 154 -1.31 9.52 1.34
CA PRO A 154 -2.06 8.62 0.44
C PRO A 154 -2.66 7.43 1.19
N SER A 155 -2.00 6.94 2.25
CA SER A 155 -2.56 5.87 3.09
C SER A 155 -3.86 6.31 3.78
N LEU A 156 -3.88 7.50 4.39
CA LEU A 156 -5.09 8.05 5.02
C LEU A 156 -6.23 8.27 4.01
N SER A 157 -5.90 8.80 2.82
CA SER A 157 -6.83 8.94 1.71
C SER A 157 -7.44 7.59 1.29
N HIS A 158 -6.58 6.59 1.08
CA HIS A 158 -6.97 5.25 0.66
C HIS A 158 -7.86 4.57 1.70
N ILE A 159 -7.43 4.55 2.96
CA ILE A 159 -8.19 3.96 4.07
C ILE A 159 -9.56 4.64 4.22
N ALA A 160 -9.63 5.97 4.14
CA ALA A 160 -10.90 6.68 4.22
C ALA A 160 -11.85 6.30 3.08
N GLN A 161 -11.33 6.14 1.87
CA GLN A 161 -12.10 5.70 0.72
C GLN A 161 -12.58 4.24 0.89
N VAL A 162 -11.70 3.31 1.28
CA VAL A 162 -12.07 1.91 1.48
C VAL A 162 -13.13 1.76 2.56
N LEU A 163 -12.97 2.43 3.71
CA LEU A 163 -13.98 2.43 4.78
C LEU A 163 -15.33 2.97 4.29
N SER A 164 -15.32 3.99 3.43
CA SER A 164 -16.54 4.56 2.84
C SER A 164 -17.24 3.56 1.90
N ASP A 165 -16.47 2.90 1.02
CA ASP A 165 -17.00 1.89 0.09
C ASP A 165 -17.54 0.68 0.83
N GLN A 166 -16.93 0.38 1.97
CA GLN A 166 -17.33 -0.63 2.93
C GLN A 166 -18.51 -0.19 3.84
N GLN A 167 -19.09 0.99 3.61
CA GLN A 167 -20.21 1.55 4.38
C GLN A 167 -19.94 1.64 5.89
N TRP A 168 -18.67 1.80 6.29
CA TRP A 168 -18.30 2.05 7.67
C TRP A 168 -18.80 3.44 8.09
N GLY A 169 -19.31 3.58 9.30
CA GLY A 169 -20.10 4.76 9.71
C GLY A 169 -19.40 6.12 9.51
N PRO A 170 -20.16 7.23 9.45
CA PRO A 170 -19.60 8.56 9.22
C PRO A 170 -18.51 8.94 10.22
N ALA A 171 -17.35 9.36 9.70
CA ALA A 171 -16.22 9.80 10.51
C ALA A 171 -15.34 10.84 9.78
N GLU A 172 -14.48 11.51 10.54
CA GLU A 172 -13.44 12.41 10.04
C GLU A 172 -12.08 11.96 10.55
N LEU A 173 -11.16 11.66 9.63
CA LEU A 173 -9.75 11.44 9.96
C LEU A 173 -9.06 12.81 10.03
N ALA A 174 -8.87 13.33 11.23
CA ALA A 174 -8.32 14.65 11.51
C ALA A 174 -6.98 14.54 12.25
N PHE A 175 -5.94 14.14 11.51
CA PHE A 175 -4.59 13.97 12.05
C PHE A 175 -3.76 15.25 11.91
N PRO A 176 -2.98 15.64 12.94
CA PRO A 176 -2.11 16.82 12.86
C PRO A 176 -1.17 16.75 11.66
N GLY A 177 -1.07 17.84 10.89
CA GLY A 177 -0.19 17.92 9.72
C GLY A 177 -0.82 17.49 8.40
N PHE A 178 -2.07 16.98 8.42
CA PHE A 178 -2.79 16.54 7.23
C PHE A 178 -4.13 17.25 7.06
N GLU A 179 -4.66 17.23 5.85
CA GLU A 179 -6.06 17.56 5.61
C GLU A 179 -7.01 16.58 6.30
N VAL A 180 -8.27 16.98 6.51
CA VAL A 180 -9.29 16.08 7.03
C VAL A 180 -9.77 15.16 5.92
N PHE A 181 -9.72 13.85 6.15
CA PHE A 181 -10.27 12.85 5.23
C PHE A 181 -11.66 12.40 5.71
N PRO A 182 -12.74 12.69 4.97
CA PRO A 182 -14.08 12.26 5.35
C PRO A 182 -14.28 10.77 5.02
N VAL A 183 -14.87 10.04 5.97
CA VAL A 183 -15.35 8.66 5.79
C VAL A 183 -16.87 8.68 5.72
N SER A 184 -17.45 8.01 4.72
CA SER A 184 -18.91 7.90 4.51
C SER A 184 -19.65 9.24 4.57
N GLY A 185 -19.09 10.26 3.91
CA GLY A 185 -19.66 11.61 3.86
C GLY A 185 -19.19 12.57 4.95
N GLY A 186 -18.36 12.11 5.90
CA GLY A 186 -17.81 12.94 6.97
C GLY A 186 -18.80 13.20 8.12
N GLY A 187 -18.37 14.02 9.08
CA GLY A 187 -19.11 14.22 10.33
C GLY A 187 -19.16 12.97 11.21
N GLY A 188 -20.06 12.96 12.21
CA GLY A 188 -20.13 11.87 13.17
C GLY A 188 -18.98 11.92 14.17
N ARG A 189 -18.03 10.97 14.06
CA ARG A 189 -16.89 10.88 14.99
C ARG A 189 -15.62 11.48 14.38
N THR A 190 -14.83 12.16 15.20
CA THR A 190 -13.50 12.64 14.79
C THR A 190 -12.43 11.71 15.34
N ILE A 191 -11.55 11.22 14.46
CA ILE A 191 -10.41 10.37 14.80
C ILE A 191 -9.15 11.24 14.67
N SER A 192 -8.31 11.24 15.70
CA SER A 192 -7.08 12.02 15.75
C SER A 192 -6.01 11.25 16.53
N GLY A 193 -4.78 11.76 16.57
CA GLY A 193 -3.65 11.12 17.24
C GLY A 193 -2.46 10.96 16.29
N ASP A 194 -1.71 9.88 16.45
CA ASP A 194 -0.62 9.52 15.53
C ASP A 194 -1.21 8.85 14.27
N PRO A 195 -1.03 9.44 13.07
CA PRO A 195 -1.63 8.93 11.84
C PRO A 195 -1.10 7.55 11.46
N PHE A 196 0.18 7.27 11.72
CA PHE A 196 0.75 5.97 11.39
C PHE A 196 0.20 4.86 12.28
N SER A 197 0.04 5.13 13.58
CA SER A 197 -0.63 4.19 14.49
C SER A 197 -2.07 3.91 14.07
N PHE A 198 -2.78 4.89 13.51
CA PHE A 198 -4.10 4.67 12.91
C PHE A 198 -4.02 3.77 11.69
N ILE A 199 -3.09 4.02 10.76
CA ILE A 199 -2.86 3.16 9.59
C ILE A 199 -2.64 1.71 10.02
N LEU A 200 -1.81 1.46 11.05
CA LEU A 200 -1.61 0.11 11.58
C LEU A 200 -2.90 -0.49 12.17
N ALA A 201 -3.65 0.28 12.95
CA ALA A 201 -4.90 -0.18 13.56
C ALA A 201 -5.96 -0.54 12.50
N SER A 202 -6.13 0.29 11.47
CA SER A 202 -7.09 0.06 10.38
C SER A 202 -6.68 -1.04 9.40
N THR A 203 -5.51 -1.65 9.59
CA THR A 203 -4.95 -2.69 8.71
C THR A 203 -4.60 -3.97 9.47
N GLY A 204 -5.12 -4.12 10.69
CA GLY A 204 -4.93 -5.32 11.53
C GLY A 204 -3.55 -5.47 12.16
N ARG A 205 -2.72 -4.42 12.10
CA ARG A 205 -1.32 -4.41 12.62
C ARG A 205 -1.17 -3.64 13.93
N GLY A 206 -2.22 -2.95 14.36
CA GLY A 206 -2.25 -2.08 15.53
C GLY A 206 -3.47 -2.33 16.40
N GLN A 207 -3.74 -1.40 17.32
CA GLN A 207 -4.82 -1.53 18.29
C GLN A 207 -5.91 -0.49 18.03
N PRO A 208 -7.07 -0.87 17.44
CA PRO A 208 -8.20 0.05 17.22
C PRO A 208 -8.67 0.77 18.49
N ALA A 209 -8.58 0.10 19.65
CA ALA A 209 -8.97 0.66 20.94
C ALA A 209 -8.19 1.92 21.35
N ALA A 210 -6.99 2.15 20.81
CA ALA A 210 -6.22 3.39 21.04
C ALA A 210 -6.92 4.64 20.45
N PHE A 211 -7.88 4.44 19.55
CA PHE A 211 -8.67 5.48 18.88
C PHE A 211 -10.16 5.41 19.26
N ASP A 212 -10.52 4.70 20.33
CA ASP A 212 -11.91 4.39 20.70
C ASP A 212 -12.70 3.65 19.59
N LEU A 213 -11.99 2.81 18.81
CA LEU A 213 -12.55 2.00 17.72
C LEU A 213 -12.56 0.51 18.10
N ASP A 214 -13.41 -0.26 17.43
CA ASP A 214 -13.38 -1.72 17.45
C ASP A 214 -12.75 -2.28 16.16
N GLU A 215 -12.66 -3.60 16.05
CA GLU A 215 -12.05 -4.29 14.90
C GLU A 215 -12.75 -4.03 13.56
N SER A 216 -13.96 -3.43 13.55
CA SER A 216 -14.68 -3.13 12.30
C SER A 216 -13.98 -2.09 11.41
N VAL A 217 -13.00 -1.35 11.96
CA VAL A 217 -12.15 -0.41 11.21
C VAL A 217 -11.10 -1.12 10.35
N ASN A 218 -10.88 -2.43 10.54
CA ASN A 218 -9.94 -3.17 9.71
C ASN A 218 -10.46 -3.28 8.27
N ILE A 219 -9.72 -2.71 7.32
CA ILE A 219 -10.11 -2.67 5.91
C ILE A 219 -9.97 -4.02 5.18
N TYR A 220 -9.32 -5.02 5.79
CA TYR A 220 -9.09 -6.35 5.21
C TYR A 220 -10.06 -7.44 5.72
N ARG A 221 -11.25 -7.02 6.17
CA ARG A 221 -12.31 -7.87 6.73
C ARG A 221 -13.03 -8.78 5.73
#